data_AF-A0A2U2I4H4-F1
#
_entry.id   AF-A0A2U2I4H4-F1
#
_cell.length_a   1.000
_cell.length_b   1.000
_cell.length_c   1.000
_cell.angle_alpha   90.00
_cell.angle_beta   90.00
_cell.angle_gamma   90.00
#
_symmetry.space_group_name_H-M   'P 1'
#
loop_
_entity.id
_entity.type
_entity.pdbx_description
1 polymer ?
#
loop_
_entity_poly.entity_id
_entity_poly.type
_entity_poly.pdbx_seq_one_letter_code
_entity_poly.pdbx_strand_id
1 'polypeptide(L)'
;MIPLAINAARQRALRAKVQFALSVLPLGLMCAAFAAVLSLRGPFETALGIVRGSSVRNHPDGIMWMVAFLGATVLLMIAAYLLGWLANALFARFVLGWPAAQVGAAHLRSDVPGHWLKAPAGTKRGLQHES
;
A
#
# COMPACT_ATOMS: atom_id res chain seq x y z
N MET A 1 8.17 14.20 -6.37
CA MET A 1 7.76 14.24 -4.95
C MET A 1 7.72 12.81 -4.44
N ILE A 2 8.28 12.54 -3.25
CA ILE A 2 8.39 11.18 -2.71
C ILE A 2 7.20 10.95 -1.77
N PRO A 3 6.24 10.07 -2.10
CA PRO A 3 5.11 9.76 -1.22
C PRO A 3 5.60 9.24 0.13
N LEU A 4 4.83 9.48 1.19
CA LEU A 4 5.19 9.13 2.59
C LEU A 4 5.57 7.65 2.74
N ALA A 5 5.00 6.78 1.90
CA ALA A 5 5.33 5.35 1.80
C ALA A 5 6.81 5.06 1.52
N ILE A 6 7.47 5.92 0.74
CA ILE A 6 8.85 5.74 0.28
C ILE A 6 9.81 6.43 1.27
N ASN A 7 9.32 7.33 2.13
CA ASN A 7 10.12 7.98 3.16
C ASN A 7 10.07 7.21 4.50
N ALA A 8 10.83 6.12 4.56
CA ALA A 8 10.94 5.27 5.75
C ALA A 8 11.40 6.02 7.01
N ALA A 9 12.20 7.09 6.85
CA ALA A 9 12.67 7.91 7.97
C ALA A 9 11.52 8.69 8.64
N ARG A 10 10.65 9.33 7.85
CA ARG A 10 9.45 10.02 8.39
C ARG A 10 8.42 9.05 8.96
N GLN A 11 8.27 7.88 8.36
CA GLN A 11 7.33 6.87 8.88
C GLN A 11 7.70 6.37 10.29
N ARG A 12 8.99 6.24 10.61
CA ARG A 12 9.43 5.81 11.95
C ARG A 12 9.12 6.83 13.06
N ALA A 13 9.06 8.11 12.68
CA ALA A 13 8.74 9.22 13.59
C ALA A 13 7.23 9.33 13.89
N LEU A 14 6.36 8.70 13.08
CA LEU A 14 4.93 8.64 13.33
C LEU A 14 4.59 7.77 14.55
N ARG A 15 3.49 8.12 15.23
CA ARG A 15 2.85 7.23 16.20
C ARG A 15 2.39 5.94 15.52
N ALA A 16 2.57 4.80 16.18
CA ALA A 16 2.26 3.48 15.62
C ALA A 16 0.81 3.36 15.11
N LYS A 17 -0.16 3.97 15.83
CA LYS A 17 -1.57 4.00 15.41
C LYS A 17 -1.77 4.68 14.05
N VAL A 18 -1.11 5.83 13.84
CA VAL A 18 -1.20 6.60 12.59
C VAL A 18 -0.47 5.85 11.47
N GLN A 19 0.69 5.27 11.76
CA GLN A 19 1.44 4.45 10.82
C GLN A 19 0.60 3.25 10.34
N PHE A 20 -0.06 2.54 11.26
CA PHE A 20 -0.92 1.41 10.91
C PHE A 20 -2.10 1.86 10.07
N ALA A 21 -2.80 2.92 10.48
CA ALA A 21 -3.89 3.49 9.69
C ALA A 21 -3.46 3.88 8.27
N LEU A 22 -2.27 4.49 8.12
CA LEU A 22 -1.75 4.90 6.82
C LEU A 22 -1.29 3.73 5.92
N SER A 23 -1.00 2.56 6.49
CA SER A 23 -0.34 1.46 5.76
C SER A 23 -1.25 0.26 5.50
N VAL A 24 -2.24 0.02 6.37
CA VAL A 24 -3.08 -1.19 6.33
C VAL A 24 -3.84 -1.34 5.02
N LEU A 25 -4.50 -0.28 4.54
CA LEU A 25 -5.32 -0.34 3.33
C LEU A 25 -4.48 -0.59 2.06
N PRO A 26 -3.39 0.16 1.80
CA PRO A 26 -2.49 -0.12 0.68
C PRO A 26 -1.91 -1.55 0.70
N LEU A 27 -1.42 -2.02 1.85
CA LEU A 27 -0.87 -3.37 1.98
C LEU A 27 -1.96 -4.44 1.86
N GLY A 28 -3.10 -4.24 2.51
CA GLY A 28 -4.23 -5.16 2.47
C GLY A 28 -4.78 -5.35 1.06
N LEU A 29 -4.93 -4.26 0.29
CA LEU A 29 -5.36 -4.34 -1.10
C LEU A 29 -4.29 -4.94 -2.01
N MET A 30 -3.01 -4.67 -1.77
CA MET A 30 -1.92 -5.35 -2.50
C MET A 30 -1.97 -6.87 -2.25
N CYS A 31 -2.22 -7.32 -1.03
CA CYS A 31 -2.43 -8.74 -0.74
C CYS A 31 -3.71 -9.28 -1.39
N ALA A 32 -4.81 -8.51 -1.39
CA ALA A 32 -6.05 -8.90 -2.06
C ALA A 32 -5.88 -9.05 -3.58
N ALA A 33 -4.94 -8.31 -4.18
CA ALA A 33 -4.61 -8.45 -5.59
C ALA A 33 -4.13 -9.87 -5.94
N PHE A 34 -3.48 -10.60 -5.02
CA PHE A 34 -3.11 -12.00 -5.27
C PHE A 34 -4.35 -12.88 -5.53
N ALA A 35 -5.42 -12.71 -4.75
CA ALA A 35 -6.65 -13.46 -4.97
C ALA A 35 -7.28 -13.12 -6.34
N ALA A 36 -7.23 -11.86 -6.75
CA ALA A 36 -7.69 -11.44 -8.06
C ALA A 36 -6.83 -12.01 -9.19
N VAL A 37 -5.49 -12.05 -9.04
CA VAL A 37 -4.56 -12.68 -9.99
C VAL A 37 -4.86 -14.16 -10.17
N LEU A 38 -5.15 -14.90 -9.09
CA LEU A 38 -5.50 -16.31 -9.19
C LEU A 38 -6.76 -16.53 -10.04
N SER A 39 -7.70 -15.59 -10.01
CA SER A 39 -8.90 -15.64 -10.85
C SER A 39 -8.59 -15.40 -12.34
N LEU A 40 -7.50 -14.70 -12.67
CA LEU A 40 -7.04 -14.47 -14.03
C LEU A 40 -6.36 -15.68 -14.66
N ARG A 41 -5.96 -16.68 -13.86
CA ARG A 41 -5.26 -17.88 -14.35
C ARG A 41 -6.01 -18.59 -15.47
N GLY A 42 -7.30 -18.86 -15.26
CA GLY A 42 -8.15 -19.57 -16.23
C GLY A 42 -8.33 -18.81 -17.56
N PRO A 43 -8.66 -17.51 -17.53
CA PRO A 43 -8.67 -16.66 -18.72
C PRO A 43 -7.34 -16.69 -19.49
N PHE A 44 -6.20 -16.62 -18.82
CA PHE A 44 -4.87 -16.69 -19.46
C PHE A 44 -4.59 -18.04 -20.11
N GLU A 45 -4.91 -19.15 -19.43
CA GLU A 45 -4.79 -20.50 -19.99
C GLU A 45 -5.65 -20.63 -21.26
N THR A 46 -6.89 -20.13 -21.21
CA THR A 46 -7.83 -20.19 -22.36
C THR A 46 -7.36 -19.34 -23.53
N ALA A 47 -6.90 -18.11 -23.27
CA ALA A 47 -6.43 -17.19 -24.31
C ALA A 47 -5.19 -17.70 -25.06
N LEU A 48 -4.35 -18.49 -24.39
CA LEU A 48 -3.13 -19.07 -24.94
C LEU A 48 -3.29 -20.52 -25.41
N GLY A 49 -4.52 -21.03 -25.45
CA GLY A 49 -4.81 -22.39 -25.92
C GLY A 49 -4.29 -23.51 -25.00
N ILE A 50 -3.90 -23.19 -23.78
CA ILE A 50 -3.38 -24.16 -22.80
C ILE A 50 -4.55 -24.94 -22.22
N VAL A 51 -4.56 -26.26 -22.44
CA VAL A 51 -5.57 -27.15 -21.86
C VAL A 51 -5.47 -27.09 -20.33
N ARG A 52 -6.60 -26.85 -19.65
CA ARG A 52 -6.66 -26.78 -18.18
C ARG A 52 -6.06 -28.03 -17.55
N GLY A 53 -5.11 -27.85 -16.64
CA GLY A 53 -4.45 -28.94 -15.93
C GLY A 53 -3.22 -29.53 -16.64
N SER A 54 -2.92 -29.09 -17.87
CA SER A 54 -1.65 -29.41 -18.52
C SER A 54 -0.48 -28.68 -17.84
N SER A 55 0.70 -29.31 -17.84
CA SER A 55 1.91 -28.68 -17.32
C SER A 55 2.33 -27.53 -18.23
N VAL A 56 2.20 -26.30 -17.75
CA VAL A 56 2.66 -25.08 -18.44
C VAL A 56 4.14 -25.18 -18.83
N ARG A 57 4.95 -25.92 -18.05
CA ARG A 57 6.39 -26.08 -18.29
C ARG A 57 6.72 -26.77 -19.62
N ASN A 58 5.82 -27.61 -20.13
CA ASN A 58 6.04 -28.42 -21.33
C ASN A 58 5.26 -27.88 -22.54
N HIS A 59 4.54 -26.77 -22.39
CA HIS A 59 3.79 -26.16 -23.48
C HIS A 59 4.69 -25.21 -24.28
N PRO A 60 4.61 -25.18 -25.63
CA PRO A 60 5.40 -24.24 -26.44
C PRO A 60 5.19 -22.78 -26.01
N ASP A 61 3.95 -22.42 -25.65
CA ASP A 61 3.61 -21.07 -25.16
C ASP A 61 3.77 -20.89 -23.64
N GLY A 62 4.35 -21.85 -22.93
CA GLY A 62 4.47 -21.81 -21.46
C GLY A 62 5.25 -20.61 -20.93
N ILE A 63 6.31 -20.22 -21.65
CA ILE A 63 7.11 -19.03 -21.31
C ILE A 63 6.29 -17.76 -21.51
N MET A 64 5.55 -17.66 -22.62
CA MET A 64 4.70 -16.51 -22.92
C MET A 64 3.57 -16.36 -21.88
N TRP A 65 2.95 -17.48 -21.49
CA TRP A 65 1.98 -17.52 -20.40
C TRP A 65 2.59 -17.01 -19.09
N MET A 66 3.79 -17.49 -18.73
CA MET A 66 4.46 -17.09 -17.49
C MET A 66 4.79 -15.60 -17.47
N VAL A 67 5.34 -15.06 -18.57
CA VAL A 67 5.66 -13.63 -18.69
C VAL A 67 4.40 -12.78 -18.61
N ALA A 68 3.35 -13.15 -19.33
CA ALA A 68 2.11 -12.39 -19.36
C ALA A 68 1.37 -12.43 -18.01
N PHE A 69 1.34 -13.60 -17.35
CA PHE A 69 0.77 -13.77 -16.03
C PHE A 69 1.54 -12.99 -14.96
N LEU A 70 2.89 -13.03 -15.00
CA LEU A 70 3.73 -12.25 -14.10
C LEU A 70 3.56 -10.74 -14.32
N GLY A 71 3.51 -10.29 -15.58
CA GLY A 71 3.25 -8.90 -15.94
C GLY A 71 1.91 -8.42 -15.41
N ALA A 72 0.84 -9.19 -15.63
CA ALA A 72 -0.49 -8.90 -15.10
C ALA A 72 -0.51 -8.85 -13.57
N THR A 73 0.23 -9.76 -12.91
CA THR A 73 0.37 -9.78 -11.45
C THR A 73 0.97 -8.48 -10.92
N VAL A 74 2.12 -8.07 -11.49
CA VAL A 74 2.79 -6.83 -11.07
C VAL A 74 1.91 -5.61 -11.30
N LEU A 75 1.28 -5.51 -12.48
CA LEU A 75 0.38 -4.40 -12.80
C LEU A 75 -0.82 -4.34 -11.83
N LEU A 76 -1.43 -5.49 -11.52
CA LEU A 76 -2.55 -5.54 -10.60
C LEU A 76 -2.13 -5.19 -9.17
N MET A 77 -0.96 -5.63 -8.71
CA MET A 77 -0.42 -5.27 -7.41
C MET A 77 -0.16 -3.76 -7.32
N ILE A 78 0.42 -3.15 -8.34
CA ILE A 78 0.63 -1.68 -8.40
C ILE A 78 -0.73 -0.97 -8.38
N ALA A 79 -1.68 -1.39 -9.20
CA ALA A 79 -3.01 -0.80 -9.26
C ALA A 79 -3.74 -0.90 -7.92
N ALA A 80 -3.72 -2.08 -7.28
CA ALA A 80 -4.36 -2.30 -5.98
C ALA A 80 -3.67 -1.51 -4.86
N TYR A 81 -2.35 -1.38 -4.90
CA TYR A 81 -1.60 -0.54 -3.98
C TYR A 81 -1.99 0.94 -4.10
N LEU A 82 -2.06 1.47 -5.33
CA LEU A 82 -2.51 2.85 -5.60
C LEU A 82 -3.96 3.05 -5.18
N LEU A 83 -4.83 2.09 -5.48
CA LEU A 83 -6.23 2.12 -5.06
C LEU A 83 -6.35 2.09 -3.54
N GLY A 84 -5.49 1.34 -2.85
CA GLY A 84 -5.46 1.31 -1.40
C GLY A 84 -4.99 2.62 -0.80
N TRP A 85 -4.07 3.34 -1.45
CA TRP A 85 -3.75 4.72 -1.05
C TRP A 85 -4.94 5.67 -1.20
N LEU A 86 -5.66 5.57 -2.32
CA LEU A 86 -6.86 6.37 -2.54
C LEU A 86 -7.95 6.04 -1.52
N ALA A 87 -8.23 4.75 -1.31
CA ALA A 87 -9.18 4.28 -0.32
C ALA A 87 -8.81 4.75 1.08
N ASN A 88 -7.53 4.78 1.41
CA ASN A 88 -7.07 5.26 2.71
C ASN A 88 -7.25 6.78 2.88
N ALA A 89 -6.96 7.56 1.83
CA ALA A 89 -7.23 9.00 1.85
C ALA A 89 -8.73 9.29 2.03
N LEU A 90 -9.59 8.52 1.36
CA LEU A 90 -11.05 8.61 1.50
C LEU A 90 -11.50 8.18 2.91
N PHE A 91 -10.97 7.08 3.43
CA PHE A 91 -11.27 6.61 4.78
C PHE A 91 -10.86 7.64 5.84
N ALA A 92 -9.67 8.23 5.71
CA ALA A 92 -9.23 9.32 6.58
C ALA A 92 -10.15 10.54 6.49
N ARG A 93 -10.62 10.89 5.28
CA ARG A 93 -11.53 12.02 5.08
C ARG A 93 -12.91 11.77 5.69
N PHE A 94 -13.52 10.62 5.41
CA PHE A 94 -14.93 10.37 5.70
C PHE A 94 -15.17 9.65 7.03
N VAL A 95 -14.27 8.75 7.44
CA VAL A 95 -14.45 7.95 8.67
C VAL A 95 -13.71 8.59 9.84
N LEU A 96 -12.47 9.05 9.63
CA LEU A 96 -11.70 9.74 10.68
C LEU A 96 -11.98 11.25 10.74
N GLY A 97 -12.77 11.77 9.80
CA GLY A 97 -13.16 13.18 9.77
C GLY A 97 -12.02 14.16 9.50
N TRP A 98 -10.91 13.70 8.91
CA TRP A 98 -9.75 14.59 8.68
C TRP A 98 -10.11 15.71 7.69
N PRO A 99 -9.64 16.95 7.93
CA PRO A 99 -9.78 18.04 6.97
C PRO A 99 -9.13 17.67 5.62
N ALA A 100 -9.76 18.06 4.50
CA ALA A 100 -9.22 17.79 3.16
C ALA A 100 -7.79 18.34 2.98
N ALA A 101 -7.49 19.47 3.60
CA ALA A 101 -6.14 20.04 3.63
C ALA A 101 -5.11 19.12 4.31
N GLN A 102 -5.48 18.44 5.41
CA GLN A 102 -4.60 17.51 6.11
C GLN A 102 -4.42 16.21 5.32
N VAL A 103 -5.48 15.69 4.71
CA VAL A 103 -5.40 14.50 3.85
C VAL A 103 -4.48 14.78 2.66
N GLY A 104 -4.66 15.93 1.99
CA GLY A 104 -3.79 16.36 0.89
C GLY A 104 -2.35 16.63 1.33
N ALA A 105 -2.13 17.25 2.49
CA ALA A 105 -0.80 17.46 3.03
C ALA A 105 -0.09 16.12 3.31
N ALA A 106 -0.77 15.18 3.96
CA ALA A 106 -0.21 13.88 4.28
C ALA A 106 0.01 12.99 3.04
N HIS A 107 -0.93 12.98 2.09
CA HIS A 107 -0.86 12.04 0.95
C HIS A 107 -0.11 12.61 -0.26
N LEU A 108 -0.20 13.92 -0.52
CA LEU A 108 0.43 14.55 -1.71
C LEU A 108 1.74 15.26 -1.37
N ARG A 109 1.80 15.96 -0.23
CA ARG A 109 2.98 16.77 0.16
C ARG A 109 3.94 16.03 1.09
N SER A 110 3.59 14.81 1.49
CA SER A 110 4.31 14.03 2.49
C SER A 110 4.54 14.79 3.81
N ASP A 111 3.63 15.70 4.13
CA ASP A 111 3.73 16.61 5.25
C ASP A 111 2.92 16.05 6.44
N VAL A 112 3.61 15.84 7.55
CA VAL A 112 3.05 15.16 8.72
C VAL A 112 2.81 16.19 9.80
N PRO A 113 1.56 16.38 10.26
CA PRO A 113 1.28 17.28 11.38
C PRO A 113 2.10 16.90 12.61
N GLY A 114 2.68 17.89 13.30
CA GLY A 114 3.56 17.64 14.45
C GLY A 114 2.91 16.79 15.56
N HIS A 115 1.58 16.88 15.73
CA HIS A 115 0.84 16.10 16.72
C HIS A 115 0.74 14.59 16.37
N TRP A 116 1.01 14.17 15.13
CA TRP A 116 1.09 12.75 14.73
C TRP A 116 2.45 12.14 15.00
N LEU A 117 3.47 12.97 15.25
CA LEU A 117 4.80 12.50 15.58
C LEU A 117 4.84 12.00 17.04
N LYS A 118 5.75 11.07 17.32
CA LYS A 118 6.11 10.70 18.68
C LYS A 118 6.76 11.92 19.35
N ALA A 119 6.42 12.18 20.61
CA ALA A 119 7.15 13.19 21.38
C ALA A 119 8.64 12.77 21.48
N PRO A 120 9.60 13.70 21.31
CA PRO A 120 11.01 13.36 21.47
C PRO A 120 11.24 12.80 22.87
N ALA A 121 11.99 11.71 22.97
CA ALA A 121 12.15 10.90 24.18
C ALA A 121 12.83 11.61 25.38
N GLY A 122 13.07 12.92 25.30
CA GLY A 122 13.72 13.74 26.32
C GLY A 122 12.84 14.77 27.05
N THR A 123 11.59 15.01 26.63
CA THR A 123 10.77 16.14 27.18
C THR A 123 10.14 15.87 28.56
N LYS A 124 10.59 14.85 29.30
CA LYS A 124 10.08 14.55 30.66
C LYS A 124 11.03 14.93 31.82
N ARG A 125 12.11 15.69 31.59
CA ARG A 125 13.15 15.94 32.63
C ARG A 125 13.49 17.41 32.94
N GLY A 126 12.58 18.35 32.74
CA GLY A 126 12.91 19.79 32.90
C GLY A 126 11.90 20.68 33.61
N LEU A 127 10.91 20.14 34.33
CA LEU A 127 9.89 20.96 35.05
C LEU A 127 9.67 20.48 36.49
N GLN A 128 10.74 20.10 37.17
CA GLN A 128 10.77 19.91 38.62
C GLN A 128 12.15 20.33 39.13
N HIS A 129 12.42 21.63 39.28
CA HIS A 129 13.41 22.17 40.22
C HIS A 129 13.58 23.69 40.05
N GLU A 130 12.53 24.48 40.26
CA GLU A 130 12.69 25.87 40.70
C GLU A 130 11.49 26.22 41.60
N SER A 131 11.69 26.01 42.90
CA SER A 131 10.88 26.54 44.00
C SER A 131 11.79 26.79 45.18
#